data_AF-A0AAW8VBK5-F1
#
_entry.id   AF-A0AAW8VBK5-F1
#
_cell.length_a   1.000
_cell.length_b   1.000
_cell.length_c   1.000
_cell.angle_alpha   90.00
_cell.angle_beta   90.00
_cell.angle_gamma   90.00
#
_symmetry.space_group_name_H-M   'P 1'
#
loop_
_entity.id
_entity.type
_entity.pdbx_description
1 polymer ?
#
loop_
_entity_poly.entity_id
_entity_poly.type
_entity_poly.pdbx_seq_one_letter_code
_entity_poly.pdbx_strand_id
1 'polypeptide(L)'
;MDKEKAKALSKTLACYKELQENNSVNLIEFHTADGQKHGIGNPEAIKLLLSVAVIELERQLRTAQFGDIPESLENSREYKAAKQLEYAMNDLGFKSERFAQALPYFHKTLEQTFFRTVKASITAMAGRDSRCIDDRNRASYEMCQMLASMLEDTRLPFI
;
A
#
# COMPACT_ATOMS: atom_id res chain seq x y z
N MET A 1 15.84 -10.06 -4.47
CA MET A 1 15.24 -8.84 -5.05
C MET A 1 15.64 -8.77 -6.52
N ASP A 2 14.66 -8.78 -7.42
CA ASP A 2 14.88 -8.82 -8.87
C ASP A 2 14.79 -7.40 -9.45
N LYS A 3 15.95 -6.73 -9.52
CA LYS A 3 16.05 -5.33 -9.96
C LYS A 3 15.65 -5.14 -11.42
N GLU A 4 15.91 -6.13 -12.28
CA GLU A 4 15.55 -6.09 -13.69
C GLU A 4 14.03 -6.22 -13.86
N LYS A 5 13.40 -7.17 -13.14
CA LYS A 5 11.94 -7.31 -13.13
C LYS A 5 11.23 -6.07 -12.59
N ALA A 6 11.72 -5.47 -11.50
CA ALA A 6 11.14 -4.24 -10.95
C ALA A 6 11.23 -3.07 -11.95
N LYS A 7 12.36 -2.94 -12.66
CA LYS A 7 12.53 -1.91 -13.69
C LYS A 7 11.60 -2.12 -14.89
N ALA A 8 11.45 -3.36 -15.34
CA ALA A 8 10.51 -3.72 -16.42
C ALA A 8 9.06 -3.42 -16.02
N LEU A 9 8.63 -3.85 -14.82
CA LEU A 9 7.30 -3.58 -14.29
C LEU A 9 7.02 -2.08 -14.13
N SER A 10 8.00 -1.31 -13.67
CA SER A 10 7.88 0.15 -13.55
C SER A 10 7.65 0.82 -14.90
N LYS A 11 8.35 0.40 -15.95
CA LYS A 11 8.15 0.91 -17.32
C LYS A 11 6.76 0.54 -17.86
N THR A 12 6.32 -0.70 -17.64
CA THR A 12 4.98 -1.15 -18.06
C THR A 12 3.88 -0.38 -17.32
N LEU A 13 4.03 -0.19 -16.01
CA LEU A 13 3.08 0.58 -15.21
C LEU A 13 2.95 2.03 -15.70
N ALA A 14 4.06 2.69 -16.03
CA ALA A 14 4.03 4.05 -16.57
C ALA A 14 3.21 4.13 -17.87
N CYS A 15 3.42 3.20 -18.79
CA CYS A 15 2.65 3.10 -20.04
C CYS A 15 1.14 2.95 -19.77
N TYR A 16 0.75 2.07 -18.84
CA TYR A 16 -0.67 1.86 -18.51
C TYR A 16 -1.31 3.07 -17.82
N LYS A 17 -0.56 3.81 -16.99
CA LYS A 17 -1.03 5.06 -16.40
C LYS A 17 -1.27 6.13 -17.47
N GLU A 18 -0.35 6.29 -18.42
CA GLU A 18 -0.55 7.22 -19.56
C GLU A 18 -1.78 6.84 -20.39
N LEU A 19 -2.00 5.56 -20.66
CA LEU A 19 -3.19 5.09 -21.38
C LEU A 19 -4.49 5.39 -20.61
N GLN A 20 -4.45 5.28 -19.28
CA GLN A 20 -5.59 5.58 -18.40
C GLN A 20 -5.87 7.09 -18.34
N GLU A 21 -4.84 7.92 -18.22
CA GLU A 21 -4.95 9.38 -18.13
C GLU A 21 -5.43 10.00 -19.45
N ASN A 22 -4.91 9.52 -20.58
CA ASN A 22 -5.26 10.03 -21.90
C ASN A 22 -6.59 9.49 -22.43
N ASN A 23 -7.18 8.50 -21.75
CA ASN A 23 -8.39 7.79 -22.17
C ASN A 23 -8.33 7.35 -23.65
N SER A 24 -7.15 6.90 -24.09
CA SER A 24 -6.82 6.71 -25.51
C SER A 24 -7.08 5.28 -26.02
N VAL A 25 -7.56 4.39 -25.16
CA VAL A 25 -7.82 2.98 -25.49
C VAL A 25 -9.27 2.81 -25.88
N ASN A 26 -9.49 2.40 -27.13
CA ASN A 26 -10.84 2.18 -27.69
C ASN A 26 -11.20 0.71 -27.86
N LEU A 27 -10.22 -0.19 -27.76
CA LEU A 27 -10.40 -1.63 -27.96
C LEU A 27 -9.33 -2.40 -27.18
N ILE A 28 -9.74 -3.43 -26.44
CA ILE A 28 -8.84 -4.44 -25.88
C ILE A 28 -9.10 -5.75 -26.62
N GLU A 29 -8.11 -6.27 -27.36
CA GLU A 29 -8.21 -7.54 -28.07
C GLU A 29 -7.45 -8.66 -27.35
N PHE A 30 -8.10 -9.81 -27.24
CA PHE A 30 -7.53 -11.06 -26.75
C PHE A 30 -7.32 -11.99 -27.92
N HIS A 31 -6.11 -12.52 -28.04
CA HIS A 31 -5.76 -13.51 -29.06
C HIS A 31 -5.67 -14.89 -28.42
N THR A 32 -6.47 -15.83 -28.91
CA THR A 32 -6.47 -17.21 -28.44
C THR A 32 -5.50 -18.07 -29.26
N ALA A 33 -5.07 -19.21 -28.71
CA ALA A 33 -4.07 -20.08 -29.33
C ALA A 33 -4.53 -20.70 -30.66
N ASP A 34 -5.84 -20.78 -30.89
CA ASP A 34 -6.47 -21.20 -32.15
C ASP A 34 -6.60 -20.05 -33.18
N GLY A 35 -6.05 -18.87 -32.88
CA GLY A 35 -6.00 -17.72 -33.78
C GLY A 35 -7.25 -16.85 -33.78
N GLN A 36 -8.26 -17.15 -32.93
CA GLN A 36 -9.41 -16.26 -32.78
C GLN A 36 -9.04 -14.98 -32.05
N LYS A 37 -9.79 -13.92 -32.38
CA LYS A 37 -9.67 -12.61 -31.75
C LYS A 37 -11.00 -12.23 -31.13
N HIS A 38 -10.95 -11.84 -29.86
CA HIS A 38 -12.11 -11.39 -29.09
C HIS A 38 -11.82 -10.00 -28.55
N GLY A 39 -12.75 -9.05 -28.72
CA GLY A 39 -12.52 -7.63 -28.43
C GLY A 39 -13.52 -7.06 -27.43
N ILE A 40 -13.04 -6.23 -26.51
CA ILE A 40 -13.86 -5.37 -25.65
C ILE A 40 -13.70 -3.93 -26.13
N GLY A 41 -14.74 -3.39 -26.77
CA GLY A 41 -14.80 -2.01 -27.24
C GLY A 41 -15.67 -1.08 -26.39
N ASN A 42 -16.32 -1.59 -25.33
CA ASN A 42 -17.16 -0.77 -24.46
C ASN A 42 -16.26 0.16 -23.61
N PRO A 43 -16.42 1.50 -23.70
CA PRO A 43 -15.53 2.44 -23.03
C PRO A 43 -15.50 2.30 -21.50
N GLU A 44 -16.65 2.06 -20.86
CA GLU A 44 -16.74 1.87 -19.41
C GLU A 44 -16.04 0.59 -18.97
N ALA A 45 -16.23 -0.50 -19.72
CA ALA A 45 -15.55 -1.76 -19.48
C ALA A 45 -14.02 -1.62 -19.64
N ILE A 46 -13.56 -0.90 -20.67
CA ILE A 46 -12.14 -0.62 -20.90
C ILE A 46 -11.56 0.16 -19.72
N LYS A 47 -12.24 1.21 -19.25
CA LYS A 47 -11.79 2.03 -18.13
C LYS A 47 -11.64 1.22 -16.84
N LEU A 48 -12.60 0.34 -16.56
CA LEU A 48 -12.52 -0.57 -15.41
C LEU A 48 -11.36 -1.55 -15.55
N LEU A 49 -11.18 -2.17 -16.72
CA LEU A 49 -10.10 -3.12 -16.98
C LEU A 49 -8.72 -2.47 -16.89
N LEU A 50 -8.54 -1.25 -17.41
CA LEU A 50 -7.30 -0.48 -17.26
C LEU A 50 -7.02 -0.16 -15.79
N SER A 51 -8.04 0.22 -15.03
CA SER A 51 -7.91 0.49 -13.60
C SER A 51 -7.45 -0.76 -12.83
N VAL A 52 -8.04 -1.91 -13.13
CA VAL A 52 -7.63 -3.20 -12.54
C VAL A 52 -6.20 -3.57 -12.96
N ALA A 53 -5.83 -3.38 -14.23
CA ALA A 53 -4.49 -3.66 -14.71
C ALA A 53 -3.43 -2.78 -14.02
N VAL A 54 -3.70 -1.49 -13.83
CA VAL A 54 -2.82 -0.57 -13.08
C VAL A 54 -2.67 -1.03 -11.63
N ILE A 55 -3.76 -1.38 -10.94
CA ILE A 55 -3.72 -1.89 -9.55
C ILE A 55 -2.87 -3.16 -9.46
N GLU A 56 -3.05 -4.11 -10.37
CA GLU A 56 -2.30 -5.37 -10.36
C GLU A 56 -0.82 -5.16 -10.71
N LEU A 57 -0.50 -4.27 -11.66
CA LEU A 57 0.88 -3.89 -11.96
C LEU A 57 1.56 -3.20 -10.77
N GLU A 58 0.85 -2.33 -10.05
CA GLU A 58 1.34 -1.74 -8.80
C GLU A 58 1.63 -2.82 -7.74
N ARG A 59 0.74 -3.82 -7.60
CA ARG A 59 0.94 -4.96 -6.70
C ARG A 59 2.18 -5.76 -7.06
N GLN A 60 2.33 -6.15 -8.33
CA GLN A 60 3.48 -6.92 -8.81
C GLN A 60 4.79 -6.15 -8.68
N LEU A 61 4.78 -4.85 -8.96
CA LEU A 61 5.94 -3.97 -8.78
C LEU A 61 6.35 -3.92 -7.30
N ARG A 62 5.39 -3.78 -6.38
CA ARG A 62 5.65 -3.83 -4.94
C ARG A 62 6.24 -5.17 -4.52
N THR A 63 5.68 -6.30 -4.96
CA THR A 63 6.27 -7.63 -4.69
C THR A 63 7.69 -7.75 -5.24
N ALA A 64 7.97 -7.22 -6.43
CA ALA A 64 9.32 -7.23 -7.00
C ALA A 64 10.31 -6.36 -6.20
N GLN A 65 9.84 -5.23 -5.66
CA GLN A 65 10.64 -4.28 -4.87
C GLN A 65 10.90 -4.75 -3.43
N PHE A 66 9.86 -5.27 -2.77
CA PHE A 66 9.89 -5.60 -1.34
C PHE A 66 10.03 -7.10 -1.05
N GLY A 67 9.85 -7.95 -2.06
CA GLY A 67 9.74 -9.40 -1.90
C GLY A 67 8.33 -9.82 -1.47
N ASP A 68 8.14 -11.13 -1.31
CA ASP A 68 6.97 -11.66 -0.64
C ASP A 68 7.04 -11.35 0.86
N ILE A 69 5.86 -11.28 1.49
CA ILE A 69 5.77 -11.14 2.94
C ILE A 69 6.44 -12.38 3.55
N PRO A 70 7.40 -12.22 4.49
CA PRO A 70 8.00 -13.37 5.14
C PRO A 70 6.91 -14.24 5.78
N GLU A 71 6.94 -15.56 5.55
CA GLU A 71 5.91 -16.50 6.05
C GLU A 71 5.76 -16.43 7.58
N SER A 72 6.87 -16.16 8.29
CA SER A 72 6.88 -15.94 9.73
C SER A 72 6.13 -14.67 10.15
N LEU A 73 6.16 -13.62 9.33
CA LEU A 73 5.40 -12.39 9.54
C LEU A 73 3.92 -12.61 9.20
N GLU A 74 3.61 -13.24 8.08
CA GLU A 74 2.23 -13.48 7.64
C GLU A 74 1.42 -14.29 8.68
N ASN A 75 2.08 -15.25 9.35
CA ASN A 75 1.46 -16.05 10.39
C ASN A 75 1.42 -15.39 11.78
N SER A 76 2.12 -14.27 11.97
CA SER A 76 2.19 -13.56 13.25
C SER A 76 0.83 -12.98 13.68
N ARG A 77 0.66 -12.79 14.99
CA ARG A 77 -0.55 -12.16 15.54
C ARG A 77 -0.62 -10.69 15.18
N GLU A 78 0.54 -10.04 15.10
CA GLU A 78 0.73 -8.63 14.78
C GLU A 78 0.33 -8.33 13.33
N TYR A 79 0.73 -9.18 12.37
CA TYR A 79 0.32 -9.04 10.98
C TYR A 79 -1.19 -9.20 10.81
N LYS A 80 -1.79 -10.19 11.47
CA LYS A 80 -3.26 -10.37 11.47
C LYS A 80 -3.99 -9.17 12.06
N ALA A 81 -3.49 -8.59 13.16
CA ALA A 81 -4.03 -7.37 13.74
C ALA A 81 -3.86 -6.16 12.78
N ALA A 82 -2.72 -6.02 12.11
CA ALA A 82 -2.50 -4.97 11.12
C ALA A 82 -3.46 -5.08 9.93
N LYS A 83 -3.72 -6.29 9.42
CA LYS A 83 -4.72 -6.54 8.37
C LYS A 83 -6.15 -6.22 8.82
N GLN A 84 -6.51 -6.51 10.07
CA GLN A 84 -7.82 -6.11 10.61
C GLN A 84 -7.97 -4.59 10.68
N LEU A 85 -6.92 -3.88 11.09
CA LEU A 85 -6.91 -2.42 11.10
C LEU A 85 -7.00 -1.84 9.69
N GLU A 86 -6.21 -2.36 8.75
CA GLU A 86 -6.27 -1.96 7.34
C GLU A 86 -7.68 -2.16 6.76
N TYR A 87 -8.30 -3.32 7.01
CA TYR A 87 -9.66 -3.60 6.58
C TYR A 87 -10.66 -2.57 7.16
N ALA A 88 -10.55 -2.27 8.46
CA ALA A 88 -11.40 -1.26 9.10
C ALA A 88 -11.18 0.15 8.52
N MET A 89 -9.94 0.51 8.18
CA MET A 89 -9.59 1.81 7.58
C MET A 89 -10.04 1.95 6.12
N ASN A 90 -10.15 0.84 5.39
CA ASN A 90 -10.61 0.83 4.00
C ASN A 90 -12.14 0.99 3.87
N ASP A 91 -12.88 0.86 4.97
CA ASP A 91 -14.32 1.15 5.01
C ASP A 91 -14.57 2.67 4.91
N LEU A 92 -15.49 3.08 4.02
CA LEU A 92 -15.88 4.48 3.80
C LEU A 92 -16.40 5.16 5.07
N GLY A 93 -16.82 4.39 6.08
CA GLY A 93 -17.29 4.88 7.36
C GLY A 93 -16.21 5.16 8.41
N PHE A 94 -14.93 4.84 8.16
CA PHE A 94 -13.89 4.98 9.17
C PHE A 94 -13.60 6.45 9.50
N LYS A 95 -13.66 6.80 10.80
CA LYS A 95 -13.40 8.16 11.29
C LYS A 95 -12.24 8.14 12.27
N SER A 96 -11.09 8.62 11.83
CA SER A 96 -9.85 8.69 12.62
C SER A 96 -10.03 9.42 13.96
N GLU A 97 -10.85 10.46 13.99
CA GLU A 97 -11.13 11.24 15.19
C GLU A 97 -11.93 10.42 16.22
N ARG A 98 -12.88 9.60 15.77
CA ARG A 98 -13.64 8.70 16.66
C ARG A 98 -12.78 7.55 17.17
N PHE A 99 -11.88 7.03 16.35
CA PHE A 99 -10.89 6.06 16.79
C PHE A 99 -10.01 6.65 17.91
N ALA A 100 -9.52 7.88 17.74
CA ALA A 100 -8.73 8.57 18.76
C ALA A 100 -9.51 8.81 20.07
N GLN A 101 -10.80 9.14 19.98
CA GLN A 101 -11.68 9.29 21.15
C GLN A 101 -11.88 7.98 21.94
N ALA A 102 -11.66 6.82 21.32
CA ALA A 102 -11.75 5.53 22.01
C ALA A 102 -10.50 5.22 22.86
N LEU A 103 -9.34 5.83 22.56
CA LEU A 103 -8.06 5.51 23.22
C LEU A 103 -8.08 5.69 24.75
N PRO A 104 -8.67 6.76 25.32
CA PRO A 104 -8.71 6.94 26.77
C PRO A 104 -9.44 5.81 27.53
N TYR A 105 -10.31 5.07 26.83
CA TYR A 105 -11.09 3.95 27.36
C TYR A 105 -10.34 2.60 27.31
N PHE A 106 -9.13 2.56 26.73
CA PHE A 106 -8.28 1.37 26.79
C PHE A 106 -7.76 1.16 28.22
N HIS A 107 -7.47 -0.09 28.56
CA HIS A 107 -6.65 -0.37 29.73
C HIS A 107 -5.30 0.38 29.60
N LYS A 108 -4.78 1.00 30.67
CA LYS A 108 -3.62 1.91 30.56
C LYS A 108 -2.36 1.25 30.01
N THR A 109 -2.13 -0.03 30.32
CA THR A 109 -1.05 -0.81 29.70
C THR A 109 -1.25 -1.00 28.18
N LEU A 110 -2.50 -1.15 27.73
CA LEU A 110 -2.82 -1.27 26.30
C LEU A 110 -2.73 0.08 25.58
N GLU A 111 -3.09 1.18 26.23
CA GLU A 111 -2.88 2.54 25.72
C GLU A 111 -1.39 2.82 25.48
N GLN A 112 -0.53 2.45 26.44
CA GLN A 112 0.94 2.51 26.28
C GLN A 112 1.45 1.59 25.17
N THR A 113 0.92 0.36 25.10
CA THR A 113 1.29 -0.60 24.04
C THR A 113 0.89 -0.07 22.66
N PHE A 114 -0.30 0.52 22.53
CA PHE A 114 -0.75 1.19 21.30
C PHE A 114 0.21 2.30 20.89
N PHE A 115 0.59 3.19 21.81
CA PHE A 115 1.50 4.29 21.48
C PHE A 115 2.89 3.80 21.06
N ARG A 116 3.39 2.71 21.67
CA ARG A 116 4.63 2.05 21.25
C ARG A 116 4.52 1.48 19.83
N THR A 117 3.38 0.90 19.47
CA THR A 117 3.11 0.43 18.10
C THR A 117 3.06 1.59 17.12
N VAL A 118 2.47 2.73 17.49
CA VAL A 118 2.48 3.96 16.68
C VAL A 118 3.90 4.47 16.49
N LYS A 119 4.70 4.56 17.56
CA LYS A 119 6.12 4.92 17.48
C LYS A 119 6.89 4.02 16.52
N ALA A 120 6.76 2.70 16.67
CA ALA A 120 7.43 1.73 15.80
C ALA A 120 7.00 1.89 14.33
N SER A 121 5.71 2.13 14.08
CA SER A 121 5.17 2.39 12.75
C SER A 121 5.78 3.64 12.11
N ILE A 122 5.88 4.75 12.87
CA ILE A 122 6.47 6.00 12.39
C ILE A 122 7.95 5.80 12.04
N THR A 123 8.74 5.20 12.93
CA THR A 123 10.16 4.92 12.67
C THR A 123 10.34 4.00 11.46
N ALA A 124 9.53 2.94 11.34
CA ALA A 124 9.58 2.04 10.20
C ALA A 124 9.20 2.73 8.88
N MET A 125 8.24 3.67 8.90
CA MET A 125 7.88 4.47 7.73
C MET A 125 8.99 5.46 7.35
N ALA A 126 9.59 6.15 8.32
CA ALA A 126 10.68 7.10 8.11
C ALA A 126 11.93 6.44 7.52
N GLY A 127 12.24 5.21 7.95
CA GLY A 127 13.40 4.44 7.50
C GLY A 127 13.24 3.75 6.13
N ARG A 128 12.09 3.90 5.45
CA ARG A 128 11.88 3.30 4.11
C ARG A 128 12.77 3.98 3.07
N ASP A 129 13.22 3.18 2.11
CA ASP A 129 13.87 3.70 0.90
C ASP A 129 12.92 4.65 0.18
N SER A 130 13.33 5.93 0.06
CA SER A 130 12.56 6.99 -0.59
C SER A 130 12.08 6.65 -2.01
N ARG A 131 12.82 5.78 -2.72
CA ARG A 131 12.51 5.31 -4.07
C ARG A 131 11.32 4.35 -4.11
N CYS A 132 10.97 3.76 -2.98
CA CYS A 132 9.89 2.79 -2.86
C CYS A 132 8.63 3.41 -2.21
N ILE A 133 8.60 4.74 -2.04
CA ILE A 133 7.44 5.47 -1.54
C ILE A 133 6.50 5.82 -2.68
N ASP A 134 5.26 5.35 -2.56
CA ASP A 134 4.14 5.74 -3.41
C ASP A 134 3.78 7.22 -3.15
N ASP A 135 3.54 7.99 -4.21
CA ASP A 135 3.30 9.43 -4.09
C ASP A 135 2.04 9.76 -3.28
N ARG A 136 1.04 8.87 -3.27
CA ARG A 136 -0.14 9.01 -2.40
C ARG A 136 0.21 9.01 -0.91
N ASN A 137 1.36 8.44 -0.55
CA ASN A 137 1.86 8.34 0.82
C ASN A 137 3.08 9.26 1.08
N ARG A 138 3.44 10.14 0.13
CA ARG A 138 4.61 11.03 0.24
C ARG A 138 4.53 11.94 1.47
N ALA A 139 3.40 12.62 1.66
CA ALA A 139 3.21 13.52 2.80
C ALA A 139 3.36 12.79 4.14
N SER A 140 2.77 11.60 4.28
CA SER A 140 2.90 10.78 5.48
C SER A 140 4.34 10.34 5.74
N TYR A 141 5.09 9.99 4.68
CA TYR A 141 6.50 9.63 4.78
C TYR A 141 7.35 10.80 5.29
N GLU A 142 7.21 11.99 4.69
CA GLU A 142 7.94 13.20 5.09
C GLU A 142 7.62 13.60 6.53
N MET A 143 6.34 13.52 6.91
CA MET A 143 5.92 13.73 8.30
C MET A 143 6.57 12.71 9.26
N CYS A 144 6.63 11.43 8.87
CA CYS A 144 7.31 10.42 9.68
C CYS A 144 8.80 10.70 9.83
N GLN A 145 9.48 11.21 8.79
CA GLN A 145 10.89 11.59 8.88
C GLN A 145 11.13 12.72 9.89
N MET A 146 10.27 13.75 9.88
CA MET A 146 10.35 14.84 10.86
C MET A 146 10.15 14.31 12.29
N LEU A 147 9.12 13.47 12.49
CA LEU A 147 8.77 12.92 13.80
C LEU A 147 9.78 11.90 14.33
N ALA A 148 10.44 11.13 13.46
CA ALA A 148 11.36 10.07 13.87
C ALA A 148 12.47 10.59 14.77
N SER A 149 13.04 11.76 14.45
CA SER A 149 14.07 12.41 15.26
C SER A 149 13.64 12.64 16.71
N MET A 150 12.42 13.17 16.94
CA MET A 150 11.87 13.38 18.28
C MET A 150 11.55 12.07 19.01
N LEU A 151 11.12 11.07 18.25
CA LEU A 151 10.69 9.80 18.81
C LEU A 151 11.86 8.91 19.21
N GLU A 152 12.98 8.91 18.47
CA GLU A 152 14.18 8.11 18.78
C GLU A 152 14.71 8.39 20.19
N ASP A 153 14.75 9.66 20.58
CA ASP A 153 15.24 10.10 21.90
C ASP A 153 14.28 9.81 23.06
N THR A 154 13.01 9.51 22.76
CA THR A 154 11.98 9.30 23.78
C THR A 154 11.87 7.83 24.19
N ARG A 155 12.23 7.48 25.42
CA ARG A 155 12.03 6.13 25.97
C ARG A 155 10.58 5.92 26.43
N LEU A 156 9.94 4.86 25.91
CA LEU A 156 8.62 4.42 26.34
C LEU A 156 8.78 3.16 27.21
N PRO A 157 8.58 3.24 28.54
CA PRO A 157 8.75 2.09 29.41
C PRO A 157 7.74 0.98 29.09
N PHE A 158 8.10 -0.26 29.42
CA PHE A 158 7.13 -1.34 29.59
C PHE A 158 6.41 -1.09 30.93
N ILE A 159 5.08 -1.13 30.92
CA ILE A 159 4.23 -1.02 32.12
C ILE A 159 3.74 -2.41 32.47
#